data_AF-A0A7X8Y893-F1
#
_entry.id   AF-A0A7X8Y893-F1
#
_cell.length_a   1.000
_cell.length_b   1.000
_cell.length_c   1.000
_cell.angle_alpha   90.00
_cell.angle_beta   90.00
_cell.angle_gamma   90.00
#
_symmetry.space_group_name_H-M   'P 1'
#
loop_
_entity.id
_entity.type
_entity.pdbx_description
1 polymer ?
#
loop_
_entity_poly.entity_id
_entity_poly.type
_entity_poly.pdbx_seq_one_letter_code
_entity_poly.pdbx_strand_id
1 'polypeptide(L)' 'MDLEDLRSEYEQKIKEHEDHLKTMDEKEIQHFQAEGNGPLANITERIKAEYRRNIETYTALIAQIDAMLGA' A
#
# COMPACT_ATOMS: atom_id res chain seq x y z
N MET A 1 -10.76 21.95 1.98
CA MET A 1 -10.65 20.49 1.87
C MET A 1 -11.88 19.92 2.52
N ASP A 2 -12.79 19.41 1.70
CA ASP A 2 -14.01 18.75 2.14
C ASP A 2 -13.81 17.22 2.24
N LEU A 3 -14.88 16.49 2.55
CA LEU A 3 -14.84 15.03 2.67
C LEU A 3 -14.56 14.34 1.33
N GLU A 4 -15.00 14.92 0.20
CA GLU A 4 -14.76 14.37 -1.13
C GLU A 4 -13.29 14.53 -1.53
N ASP A 5 -12.70 15.70 -1.26
CA ASP A 5 -11.26 15.95 -1.43
C ASP A 5 -10.43 14.94 -0.61
N LEU A 6 -10.81 14.73 0.66
CA LEU A 6 -10.09 13.81 1.55
C LEU A 6 -10.19 12.35 1.11
N ARG A 7 -11.37 11.95 0.62
CA ARG A 7 -11.61 10.63 0.03
C ARG A 7 -10.70 10.41 -1.18
N SER A 8 -10.64 11.40 -2.10
CA SER A 8 -9.79 11.34 -3.28
C SER A 8 -8.30 11.29 -2.92
N GLU A 9 -7.88 12.00 -1.87
CA GLU A 9 -6.49 11.94 -1.39
C GLU A 9 -6.13 10.53 -0.88
N TYR A 10 -7.04 9.88 -0.13
CA TYR A 10 -6.82 8.51 0.34
C TYR A 10 -6.81 7.49 -0.79
N GLU A 11 -7.65 7.65 -1.82
CA GLU A 11 -7.59 6.82 -3.03
C GLU A 11 -6.24 6.96 -3.73
N GLN A 12 -5.71 8.19 -3.83
CA GLN A 12 -4.39 8.42 -4.39
C GLN A 12 -3.29 7.73 -3.57
N LYS A 13 -3.34 7.82 -2.23
CA LYS A 13 -2.35 7.17 -1.35
C LYS A 13 -2.41 5.65 -1.43
N ILE A 14 -3.59 5.06 -1.58
CA ILE A 14 -3.73 3.62 -1.84
C ILE A 14 -2.99 3.26 -3.12
N LYS A 15 -3.25 3.97 -4.21
CA LYS A 15 -2.60 3.73 -5.50
C LYS A 15 -1.07 3.86 -5.43
N GLU A 16 -0.57 4.87 -4.74
CA GLU A 16 0.88 5.06 -4.53
C GLU A 16 1.51 3.87 -3.77
N HIS A 17 0.83 3.37 -2.74
CA HIS A 17 1.29 2.19 -2.00
C HIS A 17 1.20 0.89 -2.81
N GLU A 18 0.17 0.73 -3.64
CA GLU A 18 0.04 -0.39 -4.57
C GLU A 18 1.15 -0.38 -5.64
N ASP A 19 1.44 0.79 -6.21
CA ASP A 19 2.51 0.97 -7.20
C ASP A 19 3.89 0.66 -6.59
N HIS A 20 4.13 1.04 -5.32
CA HIS A 20 5.33 0.68 -4.59
C HIS A 20 5.43 -0.83 -4.36
N LEU A 21 4.34 -1.50 -3.93
CA LEU A 21 4.30 -2.95 -3.77
C LEU A 21 4.61 -3.66 -5.08
N LYS A 22 3.98 -3.24 -6.19
CA LYS A 22 4.23 -3.80 -7.52
C LYS A 22 5.69 -3.63 -7.95
N THR A 23 6.25 -2.44 -7.75
CA THR A 23 7.66 -2.17 -8.07
C THR A 23 8.59 -3.05 -7.23
N MET A 24 8.26 -3.28 -5.95
CA MET A 24 9.02 -4.17 -5.08
C MET A 24 8.93 -5.62 -5.56
N ASP A 25 7.74 -6.13 -5.88
CA ASP A 25 7.57 -7.48 -6.41
C ASP A 25 8.34 -7.68 -7.73
N GLU A 26 8.27 -6.72 -8.66
CA GLU A 26 9.00 -6.77 -9.93
C GLU A 26 10.53 -6.78 -9.74
N LYS A 27 11.06 -5.93 -8.84
CA LYS A 27 12.50 -5.88 -8.53
C LYS A 27 12.97 -7.06 -7.70
N GLU A 28 12.13 -7.55 -6.80
CA GLU A 28 12.47 -8.67 -5.94
C GLU A 28 12.55 -9.98 -6.74
N ILE A 29 11.67 -10.17 -7.73
CA ILE A 29 11.80 -11.28 -8.70
C ILE A 29 13.18 -11.25 -9.38
N GLN A 30 13.71 -10.06 -9.70
CA GLN A 30 15.02 -9.92 -10.33
C GLN A 30 16.18 -10.19 -9.36
N HIS A 31 16.07 -9.78 -8.09
CA HIS A 31 17.13 -9.96 -7.09
C HIS A 31 17.15 -11.36 -6.45
N PHE A 32 16.00 -11.99 -6.23
CA PHE A 32 15.92 -13.31 -5.58
C PHE A 32 16.33 -14.47 -6.48
N GLN A 33 16.28 -14.31 -7.80
CA GLN A 33 16.95 -15.24 -8.70
C GLN A 33 18.47 -15.31 -8.44
N ALA A 34 19.07 -14.31 -7.78
CA ALA A 34 20.49 -14.25 -7.50
C ALA A 34 20.89 -14.58 -6.03
N GLU A 35 20.06 -14.26 -5.02
CA GLU A 35 20.52 -14.27 -3.60
C GLU A 35 19.69 -15.08 -2.58
N GLY A 36 18.70 -15.86 -3.00
CA GLY A 36 17.99 -16.88 -2.19
C GLY A 36 18.02 -16.76 -0.64
N ASN A 37 16.93 -16.24 -0.05
CA ASN A 37 16.60 -16.37 1.38
C ASN A 37 17.59 -15.76 2.40
N GLY A 38 18.23 -14.65 2.05
CA GLY A 38 19.11 -13.87 2.94
C GLY A 38 18.37 -12.88 3.87
N PRO A 39 19.07 -12.20 4.80
CA PRO A 39 18.48 -11.24 5.75
C PRO A 39 17.70 -10.08 5.10
N LEU A 40 18.03 -9.72 3.86
CA LEU A 40 17.34 -8.71 3.09
C LEU A 40 15.91 -9.15 2.71
N ALA A 41 15.67 -10.45 2.51
CA ALA A 41 14.34 -11.00 2.25
C ALA A 41 13.36 -10.70 3.40
N ASN A 42 13.83 -10.87 4.63
CA ASN A 42 13.03 -10.62 5.83
C ASN A 42 12.65 -9.13 5.95
N ILE A 43 13.60 -8.24 5.61
CA ILE A 43 13.35 -6.80 5.61
C ILE A 43 12.36 -6.41 4.52
N THR A 44 12.51 -6.95 3.29
CA THR A 44 11.59 -6.68 2.18
C THR A 44 10.16 -7.10 2.53
N GLU A 45 9.97 -8.31 3.06
CA GLU A 45 8.63 -8.79 3.47
C GLU A 45 8.02 -7.92 4.58
N ARG A 46 8.83 -7.46 5.53
CA ARG A 46 8.36 -6.52 6.56
C ARG A 46 7.93 -5.19 5.97
N ILE A 47 8.68 -4.64 5.02
CA ILE A 47 8.32 -3.38 4.32
C ILE A 47 7.01 -3.56 3.54
N LYS A 48 6.85 -4.67 2.81
CA LYS A 48 5.59 -4.98 2.11
C LYS A 48 4.40 -5.08 3.08
N ALA A 49 4.59 -5.69 4.25
CA ALA A 49 3.55 -5.78 5.26
C ALA A 49 3.10 -4.38 5.75
N GLU A 50 4.02 -3.43 5.92
CA GLU A 50 3.66 -2.06 6.27
C GLU A 50 2.87 -1.35 5.17
N TYR A 51 3.27 -1.49 3.89
CA TYR A 51 2.49 -0.94 2.78
C TYR A 51 1.06 -1.50 2.73
N ARG A 52 0.89 -2.81 2.96
CA ARG A 52 -0.43 -3.45 3.03
C ARG A 52 -1.28 -2.88 4.18
N ARG A 53 -0.70 -2.70 5.38
CA ARG A 53 -1.39 -2.07 6.51
C ARG A 53 -1.82 -0.63 6.21
N ASN A 54 -0.99 0.13 5.50
CA ASN A 54 -1.35 1.49 5.11
C ASN A 54 -2.54 1.49 4.15
N ILE A 55 -2.56 0.58 3.17
CA ILE A 55 -3.70 0.39 2.25
C ILE A 55 -4.97 0.05 3.04
N GLU A 56 -4.90 -0.90 3.97
CA GLU A 56 -6.04 -1.26 4.85
C GLU A 56 -6.55 -0.05 5.64
N THR A 57 -5.63 0.76 6.18
CA THR A 57 -5.96 1.96 6.94
C THR A 57 -6.67 3.01 6.09
N TYR A 58 -6.14 3.34 4.91
CA TYR A 58 -6.79 4.29 4.00
C TYR A 58 -8.13 3.78 3.49
N THR A 59 -8.25 2.47 3.24
CA THR A 59 -9.53 1.86 2.85
C THR A 59 -10.58 2.02 3.95
N ALA A 60 -10.20 1.79 5.21
CA ALA A 60 -11.11 1.98 6.36
C ALA A 60 -11.51 3.46 6.56
N LEU A 61 -10.62 4.40 6.24
CA LEU A 61 -10.92 5.82 6.28
C LEU A 61 -11.88 6.24 5.16
N ILE A 62 -11.69 5.72 3.93
CA ILE A 62 -12.64 5.93 2.83
C ILE A 62 -14.03 5.40 3.21
N ALA A 63 -14.12 4.19 3.77
CA ALA A 63 -15.41 3.63 4.20
C ALA A 63 -16.12 4.48 5.27
N GLN A 64 -15.36 5.11 6.18
CA GLN A 64 -15.91 6.05 7.16
C GLN A 64 -16.43 7.32 6.48
N ILE A 65 -15.69 7.84 5.50
CA ILE A 65 -16.12 9.01 4.73
C ILE A 65 -17.39 8.69 3.92
N ASP A 66 -17.43 7.55 3.24
CA ASP A 66 -18.61 7.11 2.47
C ASP A 66 -19.85 7.02 3.37
N ALA A 67 -19.69 6.46 4.58
CA ALA A 67 -20.77 6.41 5.56
C ALA A 67 -21.24 7.80 6.03
N MET A 68 -20.34 8.79 6.13
CA MET A 68 -20.71 10.19 6.47
C MET A 68 -21.40 10.90 5.30
N LEU A 69 -21.03 10.57 4.07
CA LEU A 69 -21.63 11.13 2.85
C LEU A 69 -22.95 10.44 2.46
N GLY A 70 -23.22 9.26 3.02
CA GLY A 70 -24.39 8.44 2.67
C GLY A 70 -24.26 7.74 1.31
N ALA A 71 -23.03 7.48 0.88
CA ALA A 71 -22.67 6.79 -0.37
C ALA A 71 -22.52 5.28 -0.19
#